data_AF-A0A820QPB2-F1
#
_entry.id   AF-A0A820QPB2-F1
#
_cell.length_a   1.000
_cell.length_b   1.000
_cell.length_c   1.000
_cell.angle_alpha   90.00
_cell.angle_beta   90.00
_cell.angle_gamma   90.00
#
_symmetry.space_group_name_H-M   'P 1'
#
loop_
_entity.id
_entity.type
_entity.pdbx_description
1 polymer ?
#
loop_
_entity_poly.entity_id
_entity_poly.type
_entity_poly.pdbx_seq_one_letter_code
_entity_poly.pdbx_strand_id
1 'polypeptide(L)'
;MDCTASTLRTEHGNIAKIAIIIDNATWHNKLTPESEPPKRAWKKESVVEWLTARKIKFETYMTKAELIPLAFNHLPPKEFIVDKIANKYDIEIVRIPVKHCVL
;
A
#
# COMPACT_ATOMS: atom_id res chain seq x y z
N MET A 1 -9.96 -1.00 -23.99
CA MET A 1 -11.18 -0.72 -23.19
C MET A 1 -10.80 0.41 -22.26
N ASP A 2 -10.87 1.61 -22.80
CA ASP A 2 -10.02 2.71 -22.41
C ASP A 2 -10.81 3.84 -21.75
N CYS A 3 -10.39 4.14 -20.52
CA CYS A 3 -10.07 5.50 -20.07
C CYS A 3 -11.17 6.57 -20.13
N THR A 4 -12.31 6.35 -19.49
CA THR A 4 -13.27 7.44 -19.19
C THR A 4 -12.74 8.46 -18.16
N ALA A 5 -11.69 8.13 -17.41
CA ALA A 5 -11.10 9.05 -16.43
C ALA A 5 -10.21 10.15 -17.05
N SER A 6 -9.71 9.95 -18.27
CA SER A 6 -8.79 10.92 -18.90
C SER A 6 -9.50 12.11 -19.56
N THR A 7 -10.82 12.00 -19.80
CA THR A 7 -11.58 12.97 -20.61
C THR A 7 -12.01 14.23 -19.85
N LEU A 8 -11.77 14.33 -18.54
CA LEU A 8 -12.13 15.53 -17.76
C LEU A 8 -11.10 16.66 -17.78
N ARG A 9 -9.95 16.45 -18.42
CA ARG A 9 -8.91 17.47 -18.53
C ARG A 9 -8.77 17.85 -19.99
N THR A 10 -9.33 19.02 -20.37
CA THR A 10 -8.85 19.99 -21.39
C THR A 10 -10.03 20.71 -22.04
N GLU A 11 -10.78 21.52 -21.30
CA GLU A 11 -11.67 22.50 -21.94
C GLU A 11 -11.37 23.94 -21.53
N HIS A 12 -10.88 24.19 -20.31
CA HIS A 12 -10.44 25.52 -19.89
C HIS A 12 -9.02 25.41 -19.33
N GLY A 13 -8.11 26.32 -19.71
CA GLY A 13 -6.67 26.33 -19.41
C GLY A 13 -6.27 26.44 -17.93
N ASN A 14 -7.04 25.85 -17.04
CA ASN A 14 -6.78 25.71 -15.62
C ASN A 14 -6.75 24.21 -15.30
N ILE A 15 -5.60 23.71 -14.87
CA ILE A 15 -5.44 22.29 -14.50
C ILE A 15 -6.28 22.07 -13.24
N ALA A 16 -7.50 21.58 -13.40
CA ALA A 16 -8.36 21.27 -12.27
C ALA A 16 -7.71 20.17 -11.42
N LYS A 17 -7.22 20.54 -10.23
CA LYS A 17 -6.69 19.59 -9.26
C LYS A 17 -7.86 18.84 -8.64
N ILE A 18 -7.85 17.52 -8.76
CA ILE A 18 -8.91 16.66 -8.22
C ILE A 18 -8.43 16.09 -6.89
N ALA A 19 -9.27 16.22 -5.85
CA ALA A 19 -9.04 15.61 -4.56
C ALA A 19 -10.21 14.67 -4.20
N ILE A 20 -9.89 13.49 -3.68
CA ILE A 20 -10.86 12.52 -3.16
C ILE A 20 -10.71 12.49 -1.64
N ILE A 21 -11.82 12.70 -0.94
CA ILE A 21 -11.89 12.66 0.52
C ILE A 21 -12.38 11.28 0.94
N ILE A 22 -11.59 10.59 1.76
CA ILE A 22 -11.93 9.30 2.35
C ILE A 22 -11.73 9.34 3.86
N ASP A 23 -12.54 8.60 4.62
CA ASP A 23 -12.27 8.38 6.04
C ASP A 23 -11.06 7.44 6.21
N ASN A 24 -10.28 7.68 7.26
CA ASN A 24 -9.06 6.92 7.54
C ASN A 24 -9.36 5.59 8.25
N ALA A 25 -10.37 4.87 7.79
CA ALA A 25 -10.73 3.58 8.35
C ALA A 25 -9.77 2.49 7.86
N THR A 26 -9.53 1.49 8.71
CA THR A 26 -8.57 0.42 8.44
C THR A 26 -8.93 -0.39 7.19
N TRP A 27 -10.22 -0.51 6.86
CA TRP A 27 -10.70 -1.22 5.66
C TRP A 27 -10.46 -0.45 4.35
N HIS A 28 -10.28 0.87 4.38
CA HIS A 28 -9.87 1.66 3.22
C HIS A 28 -8.34 1.64 3.00
N ASN A 29 -7.58 1.06 3.93
CA ASN A 29 -6.13 1.16 4.03
C ASN A 29 -5.43 -0.14 3.67
N LYS A 30 -5.64 -0.61 2.45
CA LYS A 30 -4.94 -1.81 1.96
C LYS A 30 -3.54 -1.46 1.48
N LEU A 31 -2.52 -2.05 2.13
CA LEU A 31 -1.12 -1.91 1.73
C LEU A 31 -0.89 -2.56 0.37
N THR A 32 0.08 -2.02 -0.38
CA THR A 32 0.61 -2.68 -1.57
C THR A 32 1.34 -3.98 -1.20
N PRO A 33 1.41 -4.98 -2.09
CA PRO A 33 2.18 -6.21 -1.83
C PRO A 33 3.67 -5.94 -1.51
N GLU A 34 4.19 -4.83 -2.02
CA GLU A 34 5.55 -4.34 -1.78
C GLU A 34 5.72 -3.80 -0.35
N SER A 35 4.72 -3.14 0.21
CA SER A 35 4.73 -2.61 1.57
C SER A 35 4.12 -3.54 2.63
N GLU A 36 3.55 -4.67 2.23
CA GLU A 36 2.89 -5.59 3.16
C GLU A 36 3.94 -6.38 3.99
N PRO A 37 3.90 -6.31 5.33
CA PRO A 37 4.78 -7.10 6.18
C PRO A 37 4.40 -8.58 6.16
N PRO A 38 5.38 -9.49 6.34
CA PRO A 38 5.08 -10.89 6.55
C PRO A 38 4.19 -11.11 7.78
N LYS A 39 3.11 -11.88 7.60
CA LYS A 39 2.16 -12.18 8.68
C LYS A 39 2.54 -13.46 9.40
N ARG A 40 2.15 -13.56 10.68
CA ARG A 40 2.30 -14.81 11.46
C ARG A 40 1.66 -16.03 10.80
N ALA A 41 0.60 -15.84 10.00
CA ALA A 41 -0.08 -16.89 9.27
C ALA A 41 0.68 -17.39 8.02
N TRP A 42 1.67 -16.65 7.52
CA TRP A 42 2.41 -17.04 6.31
C TRP A 42 3.25 -18.29 6.55
N LYS A 43 3.45 -19.09 5.50
CA LYS A 43 4.38 -20.22 5.55
C LYS A 43 5.83 -19.70 5.53
N LYS A 44 6.79 -20.52 5.97
CA LYS A 44 8.22 -20.10 6.02
C LYS A 44 8.71 -19.71 4.63
N GLU A 45 8.30 -20.46 3.62
CA GLU A 45 8.67 -20.28 2.21
C GLU A 45 8.26 -18.89 1.71
N SER A 46 7.03 -18.44 2.02
CA SER A 46 6.56 -17.10 1.64
C SER A 46 7.34 -15.97 2.31
N VAL A 47 7.80 -16.17 3.56
CA VAL A 47 8.66 -15.19 4.24
C VAL A 47 10.04 -15.13 3.57
N VAL A 48 10.59 -16.29 3.20
CA VAL A 48 11.85 -16.40 2.47
C VAL A 48 11.76 -15.74 1.09
N GLU A 49 10.69 -15.98 0.34
CA GLU A 49 10.42 -15.32 -0.95
C GLU A 49 10.35 -13.79 -0.76
N TRP A 50 9.66 -13.32 0.28
CA TRP A 50 9.56 -11.89 0.60
C TRP A 50 10.92 -11.25 0.87
N LEU A 51 11.78 -11.92 1.66
CA LEU A 51 13.14 -11.45 1.96
C LEU A 51 14.03 -11.46 0.71
N THR A 52 13.92 -12.53 -0.09
CA THR A 52 14.69 -12.72 -1.32
C THR A 52 14.34 -11.67 -2.38
N ALA A 53 13.05 -11.39 -2.58
CA ALA A 53 12.57 -10.35 -3.49
C ALA A 53 13.13 -8.96 -3.12
N ARG A 54 13.42 -8.73 -1.84
CA ARG A 54 13.99 -7.49 -1.30
C ARG A 54 15.50 -7.52 -1.14
N LYS A 55 16.16 -8.60 -1.60
CA LYS A 55 17.62 -8.80 -1.50
C LYS A 55 18.14 -8.69 -0.07
N ILE A 56 17.32 -9.07 0.92
CA ILE A 56 17.71 -9.10 2.33
C ILE A 56 18.46 -10.41 2.58
N LYS A 57 19.64 -10.32 3.20
CA LYS A 57 20.44 -11.51 3.54
C LYS A 57 19.81 -12.22 4.74
N PHE A 58 19.67 -13.53 4.65
CA PHE A 58 19.23 -14.41 5.74
C PHE A 58 19.95 -15.75 5.60
N GLU A 59 20.04 -16.49 6.71
CA GLU A 59 20.66 -17.81 6.71
C GLU A 59 19.61 -18.90 6.50
N THR A 60 19.96 -19.95 5.75
CA THR A 60 19.00 -21.02 5.35
C THR A 60 18.48 -21.83 6.55
N TYR A 61 19.28 -21.94 7.62
CA TYR A 61 18.90 -22.63 8.85
C TYR A 61 17.97 -21.82 9.75
N MET A 62 17.77 -20.53 9.50
CA MET A 62 16.90 -19.69 10.33
C MET A 62 15.47 -20.21 10.33
N THR A 63 14.87 -20.19 11.52
CA THR A 63 13.47 -20.54 11.74
C THR A 63 12.57 -19.40 11.32
N LYS A 64 11.28 -19.69 11.09
CA LYS A 64 10.27 -18.66 10.82
C LYS A 64 10.20 -17.61 11.94
N ALA A 65 10.44 -18.03 13.19
CA ALA A 65 10.44 -17.14 14.35
C ALA A 65 11.59 -16.12 14.32
N GLU A 66 12.71 -16.44 13.65
CA GLU A 66 13.85 -15.53 13.46
C GLU A 66 13.71 -14.69 12.19
N LEU A 67 13.17 -15.29 11.11
CA LEU A 67 12.97 -14.60 9.83
C LEU A 67 11.92 -13.48 9.89
N ILE A 68 10.87 -13.66 10.70
CA ILE A 68 9.81 -12.65 10.85
C ILE A 68 10.38 -11.34 11.43
N PRO A 69 11.03 -11.32 12.61
CA PRO A 69 11.66 -10.11 13.14
C PRO A 69 12.65 -9.46 12.17
N LEU A 70 13.44 -10.27 11.45
CA LEU A 70 14.34 -9.77 10.41
C LEU A 70 13.58 -8.99 9.33
N ALA A 71 12.47 -9.54 8.83
CA ALA A 71 11.64 -8.84 7.85
C ALA A 71 11.02 -7.55 8.42
N PHE A 72 10.61 -7.55 9.69
CA PHE A 72 10.09 -6.34 10.36
C PHE A 72 11.15 -5.24 10.49
N ASN A 73 12.43 -5.59 10.70
CA ASN A 73 13.52 -4.62 10.75
C ASN A 73 13.83 -3.95 9.40
N HIS A 74 13.41 -4.59 8.30
CA HIS A 74 13.63 -4.11 6.93
C HIS A 74 12.32 -3.71 6.24
N LEU A 75 11.30 -3.32 7.01
CA LEU A 75 10.02 -2.86 6.48
C LEU A 75 10.20 -1.60 5.63
N PRO A 76 9.73 -1.59 4.37
CA PRO A 76 9.67 -0.35 3.60
C PRO A 76 8.61 0.60 4.16
N PRO A 77 8.63 1.87 3.74
CA PRO A 77 7.54 2.80 4.00
C PRO A 77 6.19 2.20 3.59
N LYS A 78 5.14 2.50 4.37
CA LYS A 78 3.79 2.05 4.07
C LYS A 78 3.27 2.78 2.84
N GLU A 79 2.98 2.03 1.79
CA GLU A 79 2.29 2.51 0.61
C GLU A 79 0.92 1.84 0.51
N PHE A 80 -0.13 2.63 0.29
CA PHE A 80 -1.49 2.13 0.11
C PHE A 80 -1.83 2.00 -1.37
N ILE A 81 -2.59 0.97 -1.72
CA ILE A 81 -3.02 0.73 -3.11
C ILE A 81 -3.81 1.93 -3.64
N VAL A 82 -4.68 2.51 -2.82
CA VAL A 82 -5.48 3.70 -3.20
C VAL A 82 -4.58 4.87 -3.56
N ASP A 83 -3.58 5.15 -2.73
CA ASP A 83 -2.64 6.26 -2.95
C ASP A 83 -1.81 6.02 -4.22
N LYS A 84 -1.34 4.79 -4.46
CA LYS A 84 -0.61 4.41 -5.68
C LYS A 84 -1.45 4.60 -6.95
N ILE A 85 -2.73 4.25 -6.91
CA ILE A 85 -3.66 4.44 -8.03
C ILE A 85 -3.97 5.92 -8.23
N ALA A 86 -4.26 6.66 -7.16
CA ALA A 86 -4.59 8.08 -7.24
C ALA A 86 -3.42 8.92 -7.78
N ASN A 87 -2.21 8.63 -7.32
CA ASN A 87 -0.98 9.28 -7.81
C ASN A 87 -0.77 9.05 -9.32
N LYS A 88 -1.17 7.89 -9.86
CA LYS A 88 -1.09 7.62 -11.32
C LYS A 88 -1.93 8.59 -12.15
N TYR A 89 -3.02 9.12 -11.57
CA TYR A 89 -3.94 10.05 -12.25
C TYR A 89 -3.80 11.48 -11.76
N ASP A 90 -2.75 11.81 -11.00
CA ASP A 90 -2.55 13.15 -10.42
C ASP A 90 -3.77 13.58 -9.58
N ILE A 91 -4.28 12.63 -8.78
CA ILE A 91 -5.40 12.83 -7.85
C ILE A 91 -4.86 12.83 -6.43
N GLU A 92 -5.27 13.82 -5.65
CA GLU A 92 -4.92 13.95 -4.23
C GLU A 92 -5.89 13.14 -3.36
N ILE A 93 -5.37 12.33 -2.44
CA ILE A 93 -6.19 11.63 -1.43
C ILE A 93 -6.10 12.38 -0.11
N VAL A 94 -7.24 12.82 0.40
CA VAL A 94 -7.36 13.47 1.71
C VAL A 94 -8.03 12.51 2.68
N ARG A 95 -7.28 12.08 3.70
CA ARG A 95 -7.77 11.15 4.74
C ARG A 95 -8.28 11.94 5.94
N ILE A 96 -9.57 11.85 6.23
CA ILE A 96 -10.18 12.45 7.42
C ILE A 96 -10.27 11.42 8.56
N PRO A 97 -10.27 11.84 9.84
CA PRO A 97 -10.51 10.92 10.95
C PRO A 97 -11.82 10.15 10.76
N VAL A 98 -11.84 8.88 11.17
CA VAL A 98 -13.07 8.09 11.22
C VAL A 98 -13.99 8.78 12.21
N LYS A 99 -15.01 9.49 11.72
CA LYS A 99 -16.12 9.86 12.61
C LYS A 99 -16.77 8.54 13.01
N HIS A 100 -16.90 8.31 14.30
CA HIS A 100 -17.65 7.18 14.84
C HIS A 100 -19.05 7.22 14.22
N CYS A 101 -19.29 6.44 13.17
CA CYS A 101 -20.63 6.04 12.80
C CYS A 101 -21.11 5.20 13.97
N VAL A 102 -21.84 5.84 14.87
CA VAL A 102 -22.63 5.16 15.90
C VAL A 102 -23.65 4.34 15.12
N LEU A 103 -23.41 3.04 15.01
CA LEU A 103 -24.37 2.07 14.48
C LEU A 103 -25.44 1.77 15.53
#